data_AF-A0AAN7UC86-F1
#
_entry.id   AF-A0AAN7UC86-F1
#
_cell.length_a   1.000
_cell.length_b   1.000
_cell.length_c   1.000
_cell.angle_alpha   90.00
_cell.angle_beta   90.00
_cell.angle_gamma   90.00
#
_symmetry.space_group_name_H-M   'P 1'
#
loop_
_entity.id
_entity.type
_entity.pdbx_description
1 polymer ?
#
loop_
_entity_poly.entity_id
_entity_poly.type
_entity_poly.pdbx_seq_one_letter_code
_entity_poly.pdbx_strand_id
1 'polypeptide(L)'
;MREELAKYDIPLAINQCEFNILSRLPELDGDMTAYKEMDVQFQSYSSLAQGRLTGKYNTQHPPPSSHCFSDYDMEDIQPTLAVLEKIGTQRGKTPAAVALNYNSSKGALPLDG
;
A
#
# COMPACT_ATOMS: atom_id res chain seq x y z
N MET A 1 13.73 12.72 -10.90
CA MET A 1 12.87 12.28 -12.02
C MET A 1 12.08 13.42 -12.64
N ARG A 2 11.24 14.13 -11.87
CA ARG A 2 10.48 15.29 -12.39
C ARG A 2 11.36 16.38 -13.00
N GLU A 3 12.43 16.79 -12.31
CA GLU A 3 13.35 17.82 -12.80
C GLU A 3 13.98 17.46 -14.15
N GLU A 4 14.22 16.17 -14.39
CA GLU A 4 14.73 15.68 -15.68
C GLU A 4 13.66 15.74 -16.77
N LEU A 5 12.42 15.35 -16.48
CA LEU A 5 11.31 15.42 -17.43
C LEU A 5 10.94 16.87 -17.79
N ALA A 6 11.02 17.79 -16.83
CA ALA A 6 10.76 19.20 -17.02
C ALA A 6 11.72 19.86 -18.02
N LYS A 7 12.98 19.38 -18.13
CA LYS A 7 13.94 19.86 -19.14
C LYS A 7 13.47 19.62 -20.58
N TYR A 8 12.56 18.66 -20.77
CA TYR A 8 12.03 18.27 -22.07
C TYR A 8 10.55 18.64 -22.26
N ASP A 9 9.98 19.48 -21.37
CA ASP A 9 8.56 19.87 -21.39
C ASP A 9 7.60 18.66 -21.28
N ILE A 10 8.03 17.61 -20.57
CA ILE A 10 7.22 16.40 -20.35
C ILE A 10 6.60 16.47 -18.94
N PRO A 11 5.27 16.53 -18.80
CA PRO A 11 4.63 16.52 -17.49
C PRO A 11 4.67 15.13 -16.86
N LEU A 12 5.02 15.06 -15.57
CA LEU A 12 4.86 13.85 -14.77
C LEU A 12 3.44 13.79 -14.24
N ALA A 13 2.61 12.87 -14.75
CA ALA A 13 1.21 12.76 -14.35
C ALA A 13 0.99 11.83 -13.14
N ILE A 14 1.67 10.67 -13.13
CA ILE A 14 1.48 9.62 -12.13
C ILE A 14 2.86 9.15 -11.66
N ASN A 15 3.00 8.95 -10.35
CA ASN A 15 4.11 8.22 -9.78
C ASN A 15 3.59 6.97 -9.07
N GLN A 16 4.10 5.80 -9.47
CA GLN A 16 3.69 4.50 -8.92
C GLN A 16 4.77 3.99 -7.96
N CYS A 17 4.42 3.78 -6.70
CA CYS A 17 5.35 3.34 -5.66
C CYS A 17 4.72 2.29 -4.76
N GLU A 18 5.56 1.51 -4.05
CA GLU A 18 5.07 0.60 -3.04
C GLU A 18 4.52 1.41 -1.87
N PHE A 19 3.26 1.18 -1.55
CA PHE A 19 2.67 1.77 -0.36
C PHE A 19 1.55 0.87 0.14
N ASN A 20 1.58 0.57 1.42
CA ASN A 20 0.55 -0.17 2.14
C ASN A 20 0.74 0.04 3.66
N ILE A 21 -0.05 -0.65 4.49
CA ILE A 21 0.04 -0.49 5.94
C ILE A 21 1.40 -0.92 6.51
N LEU A 22 2.06 -1.91 5.88
CA LEU A 22 3.36 -2.44 6.30
C LEU A 22 4.54 -1.65 5.73
N SER A 23 4.39 -1.06 4.54
CA SER A 23 5.41 -0.27 3.86
C SER A 23 4.95 1.18 3.69
N ARG A 24 5.47 2.06 4.56
CA ARG A 24 5.07 3.47 4.68
C ARG A 24 6.17 4.48 4.36
N LEU A 25 7.30 4.03 3.79
CA LEU A 25 8.43 4.91 3.46
C LEU A 25 8.00 6.16 2.67
N PRO A 26 7.16 6.07 1.62
CA PRO A 26 6.71 7.27 0.89
C PRO A 26 5.91 8.28 1.73
N GLU A 27 5.24 7.81 2.79
CA GLU A 27 4.55 8.68 3.74
C GLU A 27 5.53 9.33 4.73
N LEU A 28 6.49 8.55 5.22
CA LEU A 28 7.46 8.98 6.25
C LEU A 28 8.51 9.93 5.70
N ASP A 29 8.94 9.72 4.45
CA ASP A 29 9.95 10.56 3.78
C ASP A 29 9.35 11.87 3.24
N GLY A 30 8.02 12.02 3.31
CA GLY A 30 7.32 13.22 2.84
C GLY A 30 7.04 13.24 1.33
N ASP A 31 7.44 12.20 0.61
CA ASP A 31 7.23 12.04 -0.83
C ASP A 31 5.76 12.19 -1.22
N MET A 32 4.85 11.56 -0.47
CA MET A 32 3.40 11.67 -0.74
C MET A 32 2.89 13.11 -0.65
N THR A 33 3.42 13.91 0.28
CA THR A 33 3.07 15.32 0.41
C THR A 33 3.63 16.11 -0.76
N ALA A 34 4.88 15.87 -1.14
CA ALA A 34 5.52 16.52 -2.28
C ALA A 34 4.76 16.24 -3.59
N TYR A 35 4.40 14.99 -3.89
CA TYR A 35 3.62 14.66 -5.09
C TYR A 35 2.25 15.33 -5.10
N LYS A 36 1.60 15.40 -3.93
CA LYS A 36 0.30 16.09 -3.79
C LYS A 36 0.40 17.59 -4.05
N GLU A 37 1.42 18.27 -3.55
CA GLU A 37 1.65 19.70 -3.81
C GLU A 37 1.95 19.99 -5.29
N MET A 38 2.48 18.99 -6.00
CA MET A 38 2.85 19.08 -7.41
C MET A 38 1.73 18.66 -8.37
N ASP A 39 0.53 18.35 -7.86
CA ASP A 39 -0.60 17.80 -8.62
C ASP A 39 -0.25 16.51 -9.39
N VAL A 40 0.68 15.73 -8.84
CA VAL A 40 1.06 14.41 -9.37
C VAL A 40 0.28 13.35 -8.62
N GLN A 41 -0.44 12.50 -9.34
CA GLN A 41 -1.18 11.41 -8.73
C GLN A 41 -0.22 10.35 -8.19
N PHE A 42 -0.28 10.10 -6.89
CA PHE A 42 0.44 8.99 -6.27
C PHE A 42 -0.40 7.70 -6.39
N GLN A 43 0.16 6.66 -6.99
CA GLN A 43 -0.50 5.37 -7.18
C GLN A 43 0.24 4.30 -6.37
N SER A 44 -0.46 3.61 -5.48
CA SER A 44 0.15 2.57 -4.64
C SER A 44 0.07 1.20 -5.33
N TYR A 45 1.22 0.56 -5.56
CA TYR A 45 1.27 -0.86 -5.91
C TYR A 45 1.47 -1.72 -4.66
N SER A 46 1.11 -3.00 -4.75
CA SER A 46 1.12 -3.92 -3.59
C SER A 46 0.33 -3.36 -2.40
N SER A 47 -0.81 -2.71 -2.68
CA SER A 47 -1.66 -2.03 -1.66
C SER A 47 -2.13 -2.96 -0.54
N LEU A 48 -2.14 -4.28 -0.80
CA LEU A 48 -2.51 -5.36 0.13
C LEU A 48 -1.32 -6.19 0.62
N ALA A 49 -0.08 -5.74 0.42
CA ALA A 49 1.15 -6.48 0.71
C ALA A 49 1.11 -7.90 0.12
N GLN A 50 0.78 -7.96 -1.17
CA GLN A 50 0.65 -9.23 -1.93
C GLN A 50 -0.41 -10.19 -1.36
N GLY A 51 -1.45 -9.62 -0.76
CA GLY A 51 -2.56 -10.34 -0.18
C GLY A 51 -2.36 -10.74 1.29
N ARG A 52 -1.27 -10.34 1.94
CA ARG A 52 -1.08 -10.54 3.38
C ARG A 52 -2.09 -9.78 4.21
N LEU A 53 -2.55 -8.61 3.76
CA LEU A 53 -3.53 -7.78 4.46
C LEU A 53 -5.00 -8.19 4.21
N THR A 54 -5.25 -9.31 3.53
CA THR A 54 -6.62 -9.78 3.25
C THR A 54 -7.15 -10.77 4.29
N GLY A 55 -6.26 -11.36 5.10
CA GLY A 55 -6.59 -12.44 6.04
C GLY A 55 -6.54 -13.85 5.44
N LYS A 56 -6.19 -14.01 4.15
CA LYS A 56 -6.07 -15.35 3.52
C LYS A 56 -4.86 -16.17 4.00
N TYR A 57 -3.86 -15.49 4.55
CA TYR A 57 -2.61 -16.09 5.05
C TYR A 57 -2.54 -15.94 6.57
N ASN A 58 -1.88 -16.90 7.20
CA ASN A 58 -1.56 -16.89 8.62
C ASN A 58 -0.26 -17.69 8.85
N THR A 59 0.15 -17.85 10.10
CA THR A 59 1.39 -18.54 10.46
C THR A 59 1.37 -20.03 10.10
N GLN A 60 0.19 -20.66 10.02
CA GLN A 60 0.02 -22.06 9.60
C GLN A 60 -0.16 -22.21 8.08
N HIS A 61 -0.57 -21.15 7.39
CA HIS A 61 -0.83 -21.08 5.95
C HIS A 61 -0.15 -19.82 5.38
N PRO A 62 1.19 -19.82 5.27
CA PRO A 62 1.94 -18.68 4.77
C PRO A 62 1.74 -18.49 3.26
N PRO A 63 2.04 -17.29 2.74
CA PRO A 63 2.06 -17.05 1.30
C PRO A 63 3.08 -17.94 0.56
N PRO A 64 2.89 -18.19 -0.74
CA PRO A 64 3.85 -18.96 -1.54
C PRO A 64 5.24 -18.32 -1.50
N SER A 65 6.27 -19.13 -1.26
CA SER A 65 7.65 -18.68 -1.36
C SER A 65 8.04 -18.54 -2.84
N SER A 66 7.99 -17.31 -3.37
CA SER A 66 8.53 -17.00 -4.69
C SER A 66 9.27 -15.68 -4.65
N HIS A 67 10.23 -15.48 -5.56
CA HIS A 67 11.10 -14.29 -5.61
C HIS A 67 10.36 -12.94 -5.74
N CYS A 68 9.06 -12.96 -6.04
CA CYS A 68 8.24 -11.76 -6.12
C CYS A 68 7.55 -11.40 -4.79
N PHE A 69 7.60 -12.27 -3.78
CA PHE A 69 6.96 -12.06 -2.48
C PHE A 69 7.89 -11.40 -1.47
N SER A 70 7.40 -10.32 -0.84
CA SER A 70 8.07 -9.68 0.30
C SER A 70 8.32 -10.68 1.42
N ASP A 71 9.44 -10.58 2.14
CA ASP A 71 9.83 -11.53 3.19
C ASP A 71 9.23 -11.22 4.59
N TYR A 72 8.12 -10.47 4.66
CA TYR A 72 7.45 -10.24 5.94
C TYR A 72 6.95 -11.55 6.54
N ASP A 73 7.38 -11.83 7.78
CA ASP A 73 6.88 -12.94 8.58
C ASP A 73 5.40 -12.71 8.92
N MET A 74 4.60 -13.78 8.82
CA MET A 74 3.20 -13.72 9.19
C MET A 74 3.00 -13.50 10.70
N GLU A 75 3.97 -13.89 11.53
CA GLU A 75 3.94 -13.61 12.98
C GLU A 75 3.94 -12.09 13.24
N ASP A 76 4.77 -11.33 12.52
CA ASP A 76 4.87 -9.88 12.66
C ASP A 76 3.62 -9.15 12.14
N ILE A 77 2.94 -9.74 11.16
CA ILE A 77 1.75 -9.15 10.52
C ILE A 77 0.48 -9.43 11.33
N GLN A 78 0.46 -10.49 12.13
CA GLN A 78 -0.74 -10.95 12.83
C GLN A 78 -1.42 -9.87 13.70
N PRO A 79 -0.70 -9.03 14.46
CA PRO A 79 -1.31 -7.92 15.20
C PRO A 79 -2.02 -6.91 14.29
N THR A 80 -1.42 -6.61 13.14
CA THR A 80 -2.00 -5.68 12.14
C THR A 80 -3.28 -6.28 11.54
N LEU A 81 -3.26 -7.56 11.20
CA LEU A 81 -4.43 -8.28 10.70
C LEU A 81 -5.58 -8.27 11.71
N ALA A 82 -5.31 -8.50 13.00
CA ALA A 82 -6.32 -8.47 14.05
C ALA A 82 -6.99 -7.09 14.16
N VAL A 83 -6.22 -6.01 14.00
CA VAL A 83 -6.76 -4.64 13.98
C VAL A 83 -7.64 -4.40 12.75
N LEU A 84 -7.19 -4.84 11.57
CA LEU A 84 -7.96 -4.73 10.33
C LEU A 84 -9.28 -5.49 10.41
N GLU A 85 -9.25 -6.70 10.96
CA GLU A 85 -10.43 -7.54 11.17
C GLU A 85 -11.41 -6.92 12.17
N LYS A 86 -10.90 -6.36 13.27
CA LYS A 86 -11.72 -5.62 14.23
C LYS A 86 -12.42 -4.42 13.58
N ILE A 87 -11.66 -3.62 12.82
CA ILE A 87 -12.18 -2.44 12.10
C ILE A 87 -13.21 -2.86 11.04
N GLY A 88 -12.91 -3.93 10.30
CA GLY A 88 -13.78 -4.50 9.28
C GLY A 88 -15.10 -4.99 9.86
N THR A 89 -15.04 -5.77 10.95
CA THR A 89 -16.21 -6.29 11.67
C THR A 89 -17.11 -5.16 12.15
N GLN A 90 -16.55 -4.11 12.76
CA GLN A 90 -17.30 -2.94 13.22
C GLN A 90 -18.01 -2.17 12.09
N ARG A 91 -17.53 -2.30 10.85
CA ARG A 91 -18.03 -1.57 9.68
C ARG A 91 -18.74 -2.46 8.66
N GLY A 92 -18.87 -3.76 8.92
CA GLY A 92 -19.40 -4.74 7.95
C GLY A 92 -18.56 -4.81 6.66
N LYS A 93 -17.23 -4.73 6.78
CA LYS A 93 -16.26 -4.75 5.67
C LYS A 93 -15.19 -5.82 5.88
N THR A 94 -14.53 -6.23 4.80
CA THR A 94 -13.40 -7.16 4.87
C THR A 94 -12.11 -6.46 5.32
N PRO A 95 -11.14 -7.18 5.90
CA PRO A 95 -9.81 -6.63 6.20
C PRO A 95 -9.14 -5.98 4.97
N ALA A 96 -9.30 -6.60 3.80
CA ALA A 96 -8.79 -6.08 2.54
C ALA A 96 -9.40 -4.70 2.20
N ALA A 97 -10.71 -4.54 2.33
CA ALA A 97 -11.37 -3.26 2.06
C ALA A 97 -10.90 -2.16 3.02
N VAL A 98 -10.66 -2.51 4.29
CA VAL A 98 -10.10 -1.57 5.28
C VAL A 98 -8.67 -1.17 4.89
N ALA A 99 -7.85 -2.13 4.47
CA ALA A 99 -6.48 -1.87 4.03
C ALA A 99 -6.43 -1.01 2.76
N LEU A 100 -7.29 -1.25 1.77
CA LEU A 100 -7.39 -0.39 0.58
C LEU A 100 -7.87 1.02 0.95
N ASN A 101 -8.87 1.13 1.83
CA ASN A 101 -9.34 2.43 2.30
C ASN A 101 -8.26 3.22 3.06
N TYR A 102 -7.35 2.54 3.78
CA TYR A 102 -6.19 3.18 4.38
C TYR A 102 -5.33 3.90 3.32
N ASN A 103 -5.00 3.22 2.22
CA ASN A 103 -4.25 3.82 1.11
C ASN A 103 -4.97 5.05 0.55
N SER A 104 -6.26 4.93 0.24
CA SER A 104 -7.08 6.05 -0.24
C SER A 104 -7.15 7.22 0.73
N SER A 105 -7.28 6.94 2.03
CA SER A 105 -7.30 7.98 3.08
C SER A 105 -6.00 8.77 3.19
N LYS A 106 -4.88 8.21 2.69
CA LYS A 106 -3.58 8.88 2.61
C LYS A 106 -3.40 9.67 1.30
N GLY A 107 -4.36 9.61 0.40
CA GLY A 107 -4.30 10.26 -0.92
C GLY A 107 -3.65 9.40 -2.00
N ALA A 108 -3.33 8.13 -1.71
CA ALA A 108 -2.86 7.19 -2.73
C ALA A 108 -4.06 6.61 -3.50
N LEU A 109 -3.89 6.41 -4.80
CA LEU A 109 -4.80 5.61 -5.61
C LEU A 109 -4.32 4.15 -5.57
N PRO A 110 -5.00 3.24 -4.86
CA PRO A 110 -4.57 1.85 -4.81
C PRO A 110 -4.80 1.14 -6.14
N LEU A 111 -3.75 0.47 -6.61
CA LEU A 111 -3.88 -0.61 -7.58
C LEU A 111 -4.05 -1.93 -6.83
N ASP A 112 -5.13 -2.62 -7.18
CA ASP A 112 -5.42 -4.00 -6.81
C ASP A 112 -5.30 -4.93 -8.04
N GLY A 113 -4.92 -6.17 -7.78
CA GLY A 113 -4.71 -7.24 -8.76
C GLY A 113 -4.79 -8.60 -8.10
#